data_AF-A0A353F0U6-F1
#
_entry.id   AF-A0A353F0U6-F1
#
_cell.length_a   1.000
_cell.length_b   1.000
_cell.length_c   1.000
_cell.angle_alpha   90.00
_cell.angle_beta   90.00
_cell.angle_gamma   90.00
#
_symmetry.space_group_name_H-M   'P 1'
#
loop_
_entity.id
_entity.type
_entity.pdbx_description
1 polymer ?
#
loop_
_entity_poly.entity_id
_entity_poly.type
_entity_poly.pdbx_seq_one_letter_code
_entity_poly.pdbx_strand_id
1 'polypeptide(L)'
;MILPPSTPRFLALLFLLPVIPLLGPLPKKLKNPPSAHGILLDRYGKELTHFPREDYFRHQPVSLQEVPVHLIKATLAAEDKRFFDHPGIDYLASARALYKNTSRNHITSGASTITQQLIKISTPKEKRTPGKKLSEIMLARRLETRWSKDQILTAYLNRLDYGSHRQGCAEAARYFFKKPLADLSLAESALLAALPQAPSRLNPRRNPQAALKRRNWILDRLTFEFDYPSSKIEIAKSEPLQLANPKTKNPIPHLSNRFSEGARLSIDSELQRKTHAILGEELSKL
;
A
#
# COMPACT_ATOMS: atom_id res chain seq x y z
N MET A 1 16.22 25.47 44.62
CA MET A 1 15.42 26.04 43.50
C MET A 1 16.26 25.94 42.24
N ILE A 2 16.07 24.89 41.45
CA ILE A 2 16.88 24.56 40.27
C ILE A 2 16.23 25.25 39.07
N LEU A 3 16.91 26.24 38.48
CA LEU A 3 16.45 26.91 37.27
C LEU A 3 16.31 25.89 36.12
N PRO A 4 15.22 25.91 35.33
CA PRO A 4 15.10 25.03 34.19
C PRO A 4 16.20 25.35 33.16
N PRO A 5 16.77 24.34 32.49
CA PRO A 5 17.80 24.56 31.48
C PRO A 5 17.23 25.45 30.37
N SER A 6 17.97 26.50 30.02
CA SER A 6 17.57 27.46 29.02
C SER A 6 17.27 26.76 27.69
N THR A 7 16.13 27.11 27.12
CA THR A 7 15.54 26.60 25.87
C THR A 7 16.37 26.77 24.58
N PRO A 8 17.38 27.67 24.44
CA PRO A 8 18.02 27.86 23.14
C PRO A 8 18.99 26.74 22.72
N ARG A 9 19.52 25.93 23.66
CA ARG A 9 20.43 24.81 23.32
C ARG A 9 19.70 23.63 22.67
N PHE A 10 18.44 23.39 23.03
CA PHE A 10 17.60 22.33 22.47
C PHE A 10 17.16 22.64 21.03
N LEU A 11 16.92 23.92 20.74
CA LEU A 11 16.60 24.42 19.40
C LEU A 11 17.82 24.36 18.46
N ALA A 12 19.03 24.67 18.96
CA ALA A 12 20.26 24.56 18.16
C ALA A 12 20.60 23.10 17.77
N LEU A 13 20.32 22.13 18.65
CA LEU A 13 20.45 20.70 18.34
C LEU A 13 19.48 20.22 17.25
N LEU A 14 18.30 20.84 17.14
CA LEU A 14 17.33 20.62 16.05
C LEU A 14 17.85 21.13 14.69
N PHE A 15 18.69 22.17 14.70
CA PHE A 15 19.37 22.71 13.50
C PHE A 15 20.66 21.96 13.13
N LEU A 16 21.29 21.23 14.06
CA LEU A 16 22.46 20.35 13.82
C LEU A 16 22.08 18.90 13.44
N LEU A 17 20.85 18.51 13.75
CA LEU A 17 20.22 17.25 13.35
C LEU A 17 20.18 16.93 11.83
N PRO A 18 20.23 17.90 10.88
CA PRO A 18 20.25 17.59 9.46
C PRO A 18 21.60 17.05 8.94
N VAL A 19 22.70 17.15 9.70
CA VAL A 19 24.06 16.85 9.17
C VAL A 19 24.60 15.48 9.60
N ILE A 20 24.34 15.05 10.84
CA ILE A 20 24.90 13.83 11.43
C ILE A 20 24.47 12.49 10.75
N PRO A 21 23.31 12.36 10.09
CA PRO A 21 22.86 11.09 9.50
C PRO A 21 22.97 11.04 7.97
N LEU A 22 23.67 11.99 7.34
CA LEU A 22 24.07 11.88 5.94
C LEU A 22 25.04 10.71 5.66
N LEU A 23 25.38 9.90 6.67
CA LEU A 23 26.36 8.82 6.57
C LEU A 23 25.75 7.41 6.60
N GLY A 24 24.50 7.24 7.05
CA GLY A 24 23.86 5.92 7.07
C GLY A 24 23.52 5.39 5.66
N PRO A 25 23.73 4.09 5.36
CA PRO A 25 23.32 3.52 4.09
C PRO A 25 21.79 3.49 3.98
N LEU A 26 21.26 3.83 2.79
CA LEU A 26 19.84 3.63 2.51
C LEU A 26 19.49 2.13 2.61
N PRO A 27 18.27 1.77 3.04
CA PRO A 27 17.85 0.38 3.14
C PRO A 27 18.05 -0.40 1.84
N LYS A 28 18.64 -1.60 1.91
CA LYS A 28 18.94 -2.43 0.73
C LYS A 28 17.69 -2.71 -0.13
N LYS A 29 16.51 -2.85 0.49
CA LYS A 29 15.22 -3.05 -0.19
C LYS A 29 14.76 -1.87 -1.07
N LEU A 30 15.39 -0.70 -0.96
CA LEU A 30 15.13 0.40 -1.89
C LEU A 30 15.85 0.18 -3.22
N LYS A 31 17.06 -0.38 -3.19
CA LYS A 31 17.84 -0.72 -4.39
C LYS A 31 17.26 -1.94 -5.12
N ASN A 32 16.71 -2.89 -4.34
CA ASN A 32 16.12 -4.12 -4.87
C ASN A 32 14.59 -4.04 -4.69
N PRO A 33 13.84 -3.51 -5.69
CA PRO A 33 12.38 -3.50 -5.61
C PRO A 33 11.81 -4.92 -5.53
N PRO A 34 10.62 -5.10 -4.93
CA PRO A 34 9.99 -6.41 -4.87
C PRO A 34 9.81 -6.97 -6.28
N SER A 35 10.25 -8.21 -6.50
CA SER A 35 10.06 -8.90 -7.77
C SER A 35 8.58 -9.19 -8.03
N ALA A 36 8.22 -9.40 -9.29
CA ALA A 36 6.95 -10.03 -9.61
C ALA A 36 6.92 -11.44 -9.00
N HIS A 37 5.74 -11.91 -8.62
CA HIS A 37 5.55 -13.30 -8.27
C HIS A 37 5.49 -14.17 -9.53
N GLY A 38 5.97 -15.40 -9.46
CA GLY A 38 5.89 -16.33 -10.58
C GLY A 38 4.45 -16.67 -10.91
N ILE A 39 4.09 -16.68 -12.19
CA ILE A 39 2.78 -17.08 -12.68
C ILE A 39 2.92 -18.21 -13.70
N LEU A 40 1.92 -19.09 -13.74
CA LEU A 40 1.76 -20.12 -14.75
C LEU A 40 0.54 -19.76 -15.60
N LEU A 41 0.73 -19.71 -16.91
CA LEU A 41 -0.30 -19.23 -17.84
C LEU A 41 -0.90 -20.37 -18.66
N ASP A 42 -2.18 -20.24 -18.98
CA ASP A 42 -2.88 -21.11 -19.90
C ASP A 42 -2.59 -20.76 -21.37
N ARG A 43 -3.16 -21.52 -22.29
CA ARG A 43 -2.93 -21.32 -23.72
C ARG A 43 -3.39 -19.96 -24.26
N TYR A 44 -4.21 -19.22 -23.53
CA TYR A 44 -4.67 -17.87 -23.87
C TYR A 44 -4.00 -16.77 -23.03
N GLY A 45 -3.04 -17.12 -22.16
CA GLY A 45 -2.37 -16.16 -21.28
C GLY A 45 -3.13 -15.84 -19.99
N LYS A 46 -4.15 -16.64 -19.63
CA LYS A 46 -4.87 -16.49 -18.36
C LYS A 46 -4.11 -17.20 -17.24
N GLU A 47 -4.09 -16.60 -16.06
CA GLU A 47 -3.43 -17.18 -14.89
C GLU A 47 -4.08 -18.52 -14.49
N LEU A 48 -3.30 -19.59 -14.52
CA LEU A 48 -3.67 -20.91 -14.00
C LEU A 48 -3.41 -20.98 -12.49
N THR A 49 -2.16 -20.70 -12.11
CA THR A 49 -1.71 -20.67 -10.74
C THR A 49 -0.53 -19.70 -10.62
N HIS A 50 -0.10 -19.46 -9.39
CA HIS A 50 1.05 -18.64 -9.05
C HIS A 50 2.00 -19.43 -8.16
N PHE A 51 3.25 -18.99 -8.14
CA PHE A 51 4.29 -19.47 -7.25
C PHE A 51 4.47 -18.46 -6.10
N PRO A 52 4.58 -18.93 -4.85
CA PRO A 52 4.85 -18.04 -3.73
C PRO A 52 6.25 -17.44 -3.88
N ARG A 53 6.38 -16.14 -3.61
CA ARG A 53 7.69 -15.52 -3.35
C ARG A 53 8.22 -16.02 -2.00
N GLU A 54 9.51 -15.84 -1.74
CA GLU A 54 10.14 -16.18 -0.46
C GLU A 54 9.46 -15.52 0.75
N ASP A 55 8.91 -14.32 0.56
CA ASP A 55 8.17 -13.58 1.59
C ASP A 55 6.67 -13.90 1.63
N TYR A 56 6.21 -14.88 0.83
CA TYR A 56 4.82 -15.31 0.65
C TYR A 56 3.88 -14.23 0.10
N PHE A 57 4.38 -13.05 -0.27
CA PHE A 57 3.58 -12.01 -0.88
C PHE A 57 3.40 -12.27 -2.37
N ARG A 58 2.22 -11.91 -2.88
CA ARG A 58 2.03 -11.70 -4.32
C ARG A 58 2.25 -10.23 -4.62
N HIS A 59 2.94 -9.97 -5.71
CA HIS A 59 3.28 -8.64 -6.17
C HIS A 59 3.35 -8.62 -7.70
N GLN A 60 2.87 -7.54 -8.30
CA GLN A 60 3.06 -7.22 -9.70
C GLN A 60 3.59 -5.78 -9.75
N PRO A 61 4.83 -5.55 -10.24
CA PRO A 61 5.38 -4.21 -10.36
C PRO A 61 4.57 -3.37 -11.34
N VAL A 62 4.40 -2.08 -11.01
CA VAL A 62 3.80 -1.08 -11.90
C VAL A 62 4.58 0.23 -11.89
N SER A 63 4.58 0.90 -13.04
CA SER A 63 5.02 2.29 -13.16
C SER A 63 3.98 3.25 -12.59
N LEU A 64 4.37 4.49 -12.31
CA LEU A 64 3.42 5.49 -11.79
C LEU A 64 2.30 5.82 -12.78
N GLN A 65 2.61 5.77 -14.08
CA GLN A 65 1.70 6.09 -15.18
C GLN A 65 0.55 5.09 -15.28
N GLU A 66 0.77 3.84 -14.85
CA GLU A 66 -0.25 2.80 -14.79
C GLU A 66 -1.18 2.95 -13.57
N VAL A 67 -0.80 3.78 -12.58
CA VAL A 67 -1.61 4.01 -11.39
C VAL A 67 -2.65 5.10 -11.66
N PRO A 68 -3.95 4.82 -11.44
CA PRO A 68 -5.00 5.82 -11.61
C PRO A 68 -4.76 7.05 -10.75
N VAL A 69 -5.02 8.21 -11.34
CA VAL A 69 -4.95 9.50 -10.63
C VAL A 69 -5.84 9.50 -9.38
N HIS A 70 -6.98 8.82 -9.44
CA HIS A 70 -7.88 8.65 -8.29
C HIS A 70 -7.21 7.92 -7.12
N LEU A 71 -6.45 6.85 -7.39
CA LEU A 71 -5.71 6.11 -6.36
C LEU A 71 -4.52 6.89 -5.81
N ILE A 72 -3.79 7.60 -6.68
CA ILE A 72 -2.71 8.50 -6.25
C ILE A 72 -3.28 9.55 -5.29
N LYS A 73 -4.29 10.32 -5.72
CA LYS A 73 -4.88 11.39 -4.91
C LYS A 73 -5.50 10.86 -3.61
N ALA A 74 -6.17 9.70 -3.65
CA ALA A 74 -6.72 9.07 -2.45
C ALA A 74 -5.61 8.70 -1.45
N THR A 75 -4.49 8.16 -1.94
CA THR A 75 -3.34 7.80 -1.09
C THR A 75 -2.71 9.05 -0.46
N LEU A 76 -2.51 10.11 -1.25
CA LEU A 76 -1.99 11.39 -0.75
C LEU A 76 -2.93 12.03 0.27
N ALA A 77 -4.24 12.10 -0.02
CA ALA A 77 -5.24 12.65 0.90
C ALA A 77 -5.29 11.92 2.26
N ALA A 78 -5.02 10.61 2.24
CA ALA A 78 -5.08 9.74 3.40
C ALA A 78 -3.80 9.77 4.25
N GLU A 79 -2.64 9.80 3.61
CA GLU A 79 -1.34 9.59 4.25
C GLU A 79 -0.48 10.85 4.30
N ASP A 80 -0.43 11.62 3.20
CA ASP A 80 0.50 12.74 3.05
C ASP A 80 0.05 13.72 1.97
N LYS A 81 -0.86 14.62 2.34
CA LYS A 81 -1.52 15.52 1.38
C LYS A 81 -0.60 16.57 0.77
N ARG A 82 0.51 16.88 1.44
CA ARG A 82 1.52 17.87 1.01
C ARG A 82 2.79 17.19 0.54
N PHE A 83 2.70 15.93 0.13
CA PHE A 83 3.82 15.11 -0.27
C PHE A 83 4.75 15.81 -1.27
N PHE A 84 4.20 16.53 -2.26
CA PHE A 84 4.98 17.25 -3.26
C PHE A 84 5.61 18.55 -2.75
N ASP A 85 5.15 19.10 -1.63
CA ASP A 85 5.57 20.41 -1.11
C ASP A 85 6.75 20.34 -0.12
N HIS A 86 7.12 19.14 0.36
CA HIS A 86 8.12 19.00 1.42
C HIS A 86 9.24 18.01 1.08
N PRO A 87 10.47 18.21 1.59
CA PRO A 87 11.60 17.30 1.34
C PRO A 87 11.62 16.12 2.35
N GLY A 88 10.57 15.30 2.34
CA GLY A 88 10.45 14.10 3.18
C GLY A 88 9.95 14.30 4.61
N ILE A 89 9.85 15.54 5.11
CA ILE A 89 9.25 15.86 6.41
C ILE A 89 8.29 17.04 6.24
N ASP A 90 7.02 16.84 6.59
CA ASP A 90 6.09 17.95 6.74
C ASP A 90 6.22 18.55 8.14
N TYR A 91 7.00 19.62 8.27
CA TYR A 91 7.15 20.37 9.51
C TYR A 91 5.84 21.01 9.99
N LEU A 92 5.02 21.51 9.07
CA LEU A 92 3.74 22.14 9.42
C LEU A 92 2.72 21.10 9.89
N ALA A 93 2.66 19.93 9.25
CA ALA A 93 1.83 18.82 9.75
C ALA A 93 2.34 18.28 11.07
N SER A 94 3.67 18.16 11.25
CA SER A 94 4.28 17.70 12.49
C SER A 94 4.00 18.65 13.66
N ALA A 95 4.16 19.96 13.47
CA ALA A 95 3.85 20.97 14.47
C ALA A 95 2.35 21.00 14.82
N ARG A 96 1.47 20.94 13.81
CA ARG A 96 0.02 20.85 14.02
C ARG A 96 -0.38 19.58 14.77
N ALA A 97 0.22 18.44 14.44
CA ALA A 97 -0.03 17.19 15.14
C ALA A 97 0.42 17.25 16.60
N LEU A 98 1.60 17.84 16.87
CA LEU A 98 2.10 18.04 18.23
C LEU A 98 1.14 18.91 19.06
N TYR A 99 0.73 20.07 18.52
CA TYR A 99 -0.23 20.97 19.18
C TYR A 99 -1.60 20.30 19.41
N LYS A 100 -2.07 19.51 18.45
CA LYS A 100 -3.35 18.78 18.57
C LYS A 100 -3.29 17.68 19.63
N ASN A 101 -2.14 17.01 19.76
CA ASN A 101 -1.91 15.93 20.72
C ASN A 101 -1.67 16.44 22.15
N THR A 102 -1.23 17.69 22.33
CA THR A 102 -1.20 18.32 23.67
C THR A 102 -2.58 18.83 24.10
N SER A 103 -3.42 19.23 23.13
CA SER A 103 -4.80 19.68 23.39
C SER A 103 -5.82 18.53 23.56
N ARG A 104 -5.52 17.34 23.04
CA ARG A 104 -6.39 16.15 23.17
C ARG A 104 -5.57 15.02 23.79
N ASN A 105 -6.09 14.35 24.83
CA ASN A 105 -5.45 13.19 25.51
C ASN A 105 -5.26 11.92 24.62
N HIS A 106 -5.26 12.06 23.30
CA HIS A 106 -5.02 11.00 22.34
C HIS A 106 -3.98 11.40 21.31
N ILE A 107 -2.91 10.62 21.22
CA ILE A 107 -1.90 10.71 20.16
C ILE A 107 -2.59 10.33 18.84
N THR A 108 -2.89 11.33 18.01
CA THR A 108 -3.33 11.08 16.64
C THR A 108 -2.12 10.62 15.82
N SER A 109 -2.14 9.36 15.38
CA SER A 109 -1.13 8.86 14.43
C SER A 109 -1.35 9.57 13.08
N GLY A 110 -0.49 10.52 12.73
CA GLY A 110 -0.64 11.25 11.48
C GLY A 110 0.50 12.17 11.07
N ALA A 111 1.62 12.18 11.80
CA ALA A 111 2.76 13.06 11.47
C ALA A 111 3.78 12.42 10.50
N SER A 112 3.59 11.17 10.08
CA SER A 112 4.58 10.47 9.24
C SER A 112 4.27 10.63 7.75
N THR A 113 5.21 11.20 7.01
CA THR A 113 5.15 11.40 5.55
C THR A 113 5.28 10.09 4.78
N ILE A 114 4.87 10.07 3.51
CA ILE A 114 5.03 8.90 2.63
C ILE A 114 6.50 8.47 2.55
N THR A 115 7.44 9.42 2.46
CA THR A 115 8.87 9.11 2.40
C THR A 115 9.37 8.44 3.68
N GLN A 116 8.93 8.91 4.86
CA GLN A 116 9.26 8.23 6.13
C GLN A 116 8.65 6.83 6.19
N GLN A 117 7.41 6.68 5.73
CA GLN A 117 6.76 5.38 5.68
C GLN A 117 7.47 4.42 4.70
N LEU A 118 7.95 4.91 3.56
CA LEU A 118 8.73 4.14 2.60
C LEU A 118 10.05 3.63 3.23
N ILE A 119 10.76 4.47 3.97
CA ILE A 119 11.94 4.03 4.74
C ILE A 119 11.55 2.95 5.74
N LYS A 120 10.46 3.17 6.50
CA LYS A 120 9.98 2.23 7.51
C LYS A 120 9.69 0.85 6.94
N ILE A 121 8.94 0.77 5.84
CA ILE A 121 8.58 -0.52 5.20
C ILE A 121 9.77 -1.17 4.46
N SER A 122 10.80 -0.39 4.13
CA SER A 122 12.02 -0.87 3.47
C SER A 122 13.10 -1.33 4.45
N THR A 123 12.90 -1.11 5.75
CA THR A 123 13.82 -1.48 6.83
C THR A 123 13.29 -2.73 7.56
N PRO A 124 14.15 -3.61 8.11
CA PRO A 124 13.70 -4.72 8.94
C PRO A 124 12.78 -4.27 10.07
N LYS A 125 11.82 -5.13 10.43
CA LYS A 125 10.85 -4.82 11.48
C LYS A 125 11.55 -4.86 12.83
N GLU A 126 11.62 -3.72 13.49
CA GLU A 126 12.27 -3.56 14.79
C GLU A 126 11.33 -2.93 15.83
N LYS A 127 11.74 -2.95 17.10
CA LYS A 127 11.00 -2.31 18.19
C LYS A 127 10.90 -0.80 17.93
N ARG A 128 9.71 -0.23 18.13
CA ARG A 128 9.49 1.21 17.98
C ARG A 128 10.16 1.96 19.12
N THR A 129 11.22 2.69 18.80
CA THR A 129 11.92 3.58 19.74
C THR A 129 12.04 4.98 19.15
N PRO A 130 12.18 6.03 19.98
CA PRO A 130 12.42 7.39 19.50
C PRO A 130 13.65 7.49 18.59
N GLY A 131 14.72 6.74 18.89
CA GLY A 131 15.92 6.67 18.06
C GLY A 131 15.65 6.09 16.66
N LYS A 132 14.80 5.07 16.54
CA LYS A 132 14.37 4.55 15.23
C LYS A 132 13.53 5.55 14.46
N LYS A 133 12.64 6.27 15.15
CA LYS A 133 11.86 7.34 14.51
C LYS A 133 12.76 8.45 13.97
N LEU A 134 13.79 8.82 14.74
CA LEU A 134 14.79 9.78 14.28
C LEU A 134 15.53 9.26 13.04
N SER A 135 15.97 8.01 13.06
CA SER A 135 16.60 7.36 11.91
C SER A 135 15.70 7.35 10.66
N GLU A 136 14.40 7.07 10.79
CA GLU A 136 13.43 7.16 9.68
C GLU A 136 13.37 8.57 9.08
N ILE A 137 13.26 9.59 9.94
CA ILE A 137 13.20 11.01 9.53
C ILE A 137 14.46 11.39 8.74
N MET A 138 15.61 10.98 9.25
CA MET A 138 16.91 11.30 8.68
C MET A 138 17.15 10.59 7.33
N LEU A 139 16.85 9.30 7.25
CA LEU A 139 16.93 8.51 6.02
C LEU A 139 15.92 8.98 4.97
N ALA A 140 14.73 9.45 5.38
CA ALA A 140 13.74 10.01 4.46
C ALA A 140 14.25 11.29 3.79
N ARG A 141 14.88 12.20 4.55
CA ARG A 141 15.54 13.39 3.96
C ARG A 141 16.63 13.00 2.98
N ARG A 142 17.46 12.01 3.31
CA ARG A 142 18.52 11.50 2.42
C ARG A 142 17.96 10.85 1.15
N LEU A 143 16.81 10.20 1.23
CA LEU A 143 16.16 9.62 0.06
C LEU A 143 15.67 10.71 -0.89
N GLU A 144 15.10 11.78 -0.36
CA GLU A 144 14.56 12.93 -1.12
C GLU A 144 15.64 13.74 -1.84
N THR A 145 16.90 13.68 -1.39
CA THR A 145 18.00 14.29 -2.14
C THR A 145 18.49 13.43 -3.31
N ARG A 146 18.04 12.17 -3.41
CA ARG A 146 18.51 11.21 -4.41
C ARG A 146 17.42 10.77 -5.38
N TRP A 147 16.18 10.71 -4.91
CA TRP A 147 15.04 10.20 -5.66
C TRP A 147 14.02 11.31 -5.91
N SER A 148 13.42 11.32 -7.09
CA SER A 148 12.29 12.20 -7.37
C SER A 148 11.05 11.77 -6.59
N LYS A 149 10.08 12.69 -6.47
CA LYS A 149 8.78 12.41 -5.85
C LYS A 149 8.06 11.25 -6.51
N ASP A 150 8.15 11.16 -7.83
CA ASP A 150 7.54 10.09 -8.61
C ASP A 150 8.20 8.74 -8.32
N GLN A 151 9.53 8.69 -8.20
CA GLN A 151 10.25 7.48 -7.82
C GLN A 151 9.87 7.02 -6.41
N ILE A 152 9.78 7.95 -5.46
CA ILE A 152 9.37 7.67 -4.08
C ILE A 152 7.94 7.13 -4.05
N LEU A 153 7.01 7.80 -4.73
CA LEU A 153 5.61 7.41 -4.75
C LEU A 153 5.40 6.06 -5.44
N THR A 154 6.07 5.82 -6.58
CA THR A 154 6.07 4.53 -7.28
C THR A 154 6.58 3.43 -6.36
N ALA A 155 7.73 3.66 -5.72
CA ALA A 155 8.34 2.68 -4.82
C ALA A 155 7.47 2.39 -3.60
N TYR A 156 6.78 3.40 -3.08
CA TYR A 156 5.83 3.28 -1.98
C TYR A 156 4.62 2.45 -2.39
N LEU A 157 3.93 2.82 -3.46
CA LEU A 157 2.71 2.14 -3.93
C LEU A 157 2.93 0.67 -4.31
N ASN A 158 4.12 0.31 -4.78
CA ASN A 158 4.52 -1.08 -5.06
C ASN A 158 4.88 -1.88 -3.79
N ARG A 159 5.26 -1.23 -2.68
CA ARG A 159 5.71 -1.91 -1.45
C ARG A 159 4.65 -2.00 -0.36
N LEU A 160 3.57 -1.22 -0.45
CA LEU A 160 2.49 -1.25 0.52
C LEU A 160 1.87 -2.65 0.62
N ASP A 161 1.62 -3.08 1.85
CA ASP A 161 0.84 -4.28 2.16
C ASP A 161 -0.64 -3.88 2.21
N TYR A 162 -1.44 -4.42 1.30
CA TYR A 162 -2.88 -4.20 1.24
C TYR A 162 -3.68 -5.31 1.97
N GLY A 163 -2.97 -6.24 2.63
CA GLY A 163 -3.54 -7.37 3.35
C GLY A 163 -3.71 -8.59 2.45
N SER A 164 -4.04 -9.74 3.06
CA SER A 164 -4.18 -11.03 2.34
C SER A 164 -2.94 -11.40 1.50
N HIS A 165 -1.74 -11.03 1.97
CA HIS A 165 -0.47 -11.24 1.26
C HIS A 165 -0.46 -10.61 -0.14
N ARG A 166 -1.04 -9.41 -0.27
CA ARG A 166 -1.00 -8.59 -1.48
C ARG A 166 -0.11 -7.38 -1.23
N GLN A 167 1.06 -7.42 -1.84
CA GLN A 167 1.98 -6.31 -1.87
C GLN A 167 1.79 -5.55 -3.18
N GLY A 168 1.72 -4.23 -3.11
CA GLY A 168 1.54 -3.38 -4.28
C GLY A 168 0.08 -3.19 -4.70
N CYS A 169 -0.23 -2.00 -5.21
CA CYS A 169 -1.59 -1.63 -5.61
C CYS A 169 -2.15 -2.51 -6.73
N ALA A 170 -1.31 -2.93 -7.69
CA ALA A 170 -1.75 -3.73 -8.83
C ALA A 170 -2.30 -5.10 -8.41
N GLU A 171 -1.57 -5.80 -7.52
CA GLU A 171 -2.05 -7.07 -6.99
C GLU A 171 -3.25 -6.89 -6.05
N ALA A 172 -3.32 -5.78 -5.31
CA ALA A 172 -4.49 -5.46 -4.52
C ALA A 172 -5.75 -5.30 -5.40
N ALA A 173 -5.65 -4.58 -6.52
CA ALA A 173 -6.74 -4.40 -7.47
C ALA A 173 -7.23 -5.73 -8.07
N ARG A 174 -6.29 -6.57 -8.53
CA ARG A 174 -6.60 -7.92 -9.04
C ARG A 174 -7.29 -8.78 -7.97
N TYR A 175 -6.79 -8.73 -6.73
CA TYR A 175 -7.32 -9.57 -5.65
C TYR A 175 -8.69 -9.12 -5.11
N PHE A 176 -8.90 -7.80 -4.94
CA PHE A 176 -10.15 -7.29 -4.38
C PHE A 176 -11.24 -7.10 -5.42
N PHE A 177 -10.91 -6.77 -6.67
CA PHE A 177 -11.91 -6.41 -7.69
C PHE A 177 -11.80 -7.21 -9.00
N LYS A 178 -10.74 -8.02 -9.19
CA LYS A 178 -10.44 -8.68 -10.48
C LYS A 178 -10.35 -7.69 -11.66
N LYS A 179 -9.82 -6.49 -11.38
CA LYS A 179 -9.66 -5.43 -12.36
C LYS A 179 -8.18 -5.09 -12.57
N PRO A 180 -7.78 -4.66 -13.78
CA PRO A 180 -6.54 -3.90 -13.94
C PRO A 180 -6.67 -2.57 -13.19
N LEU A 181 -5.53 -1.95 -12.87
CA LEU A 181 -5.53 -0.67 -12.15
C LEU A 181 -6.34 0.41 -12.88
N ALA A 182 -6.20 0.52 -14.20
CA ALA A 182 -6.86 1.53 -15.03
C ALA A 182 -8.40 1.53 -14.92
N ASP A 183 -9.00 0.38 -14.56
CA ASP A 183 -10.45 0.20 -14.50
C ASP A 183 -11.02 0.43 -13.09
N LEU A 184 -10.19 0.83 -12.13
CA LEU A 184 -10.64 1.10 -10.77
C LEU A 184 -11.55 2.33 -10.73
N SER A 185 -12.70 2.18 -10.09
CA SER A 185 -13.57 3.30 -9.76
C SER A 185 -12.91 4.22 -8.72
N LEU A 186 -13.50 5.40 -8.51
CA LEU A 186 -13.09 6.29 -7.43
C LEU A 186 -13.29 5.65 -6.05
N ALA A 187 -14.38 4.91 -5.86
CA ALA A 187 -14.68 4.24 -4.60
C ALA A 187 -13.70 3.08 -4.33
N GLU A 188 -13.38 2.29 -5.35
CA GLU A 188 -12.39 1.20 -5.28
C GLU A 188 -10.99 1.76 -5.02
N SER A 189 -10.62 2.86 -5.68
CA SER A 189 -9.35 3.57 -5.44
C SER A 189 -9.23 4.07 -3.99
N ALA A 190 -10.28 4.70 -3.46
CA ALA A 190 -10.31 5.15 -2.07
C ALA A 190 -10.29 3.97 -1.08
N LEU A 191 -10.92 2.85 -1.43
CA LEU A 191 -10.88 1.65 -0.61
C LEU A 191 -9.48 1.04 -0.59
N LEU A 192 -8.78 0.94 -1.72
CA LEU A 192 -7.38 0.48 -1.74
C LEU A 192 -6.48 1.40 -0.93
N ALA A 193 -6.61 2.72 -1.06
CA ALA A 193 -5.85 3.70 -0.27
C ALA A 193 -6.11 3.57 1.25
N ALA A 194 -7.25 3.03 1.67
CA ALA A 194 -7.57 2.81 3.07
C ALA A 194 -6.80 1.65 3.71
N LEU A 195 -6.54 0.57 2.95
CA LEU A 195 -6.08 -0.71 3.51
C LEU A 195 -4.70 -0.63 4.19
N PRO A 196 -3.69 0.02 3.61
CA PRO A 196 -2.31 0.01 4.13
C PRO A 196 -2.16 0.52 5.57
N GLN A 197 -3.06 1.38 6.03
CA GLN A 197 -3.03 1.92 7.40
C GLN A 197 -3.13 0.81 8.46
N ALA A 198 -3.97 -0.19 8.22
CA ALA A 198 -4.16 -1.32 9.12
C ALA A 198 -4.71 -2.54 8.35
N PRO A 199 -3.88 -3.22 7.54
CA PRO A 199 -4.34 -4.18 6.52
C PRO A 199 -5.21 -5.30 7.08
N SER A 200 -4.89 -5.79 8.28
CA SER A 200 -5.69 -6.82 8.95
C SER A 200 -7.03 -6.30 9.48
N ARG A 201 -7.05 -5.09 10.06
CA ARG A 201 -8.25 -4.50 10.69
C ARG A 201 -9.19 -3.86 9.68
N LEU A 202 -8.65 -3.34 8.59
CA LEU A 202 -9.39 -2.72 7.49
C LEU A 202 -9.67 -3.68 6.34
N ASN A 203 -9.39 -4.98 6.50
CA ASN A 203 -9.68 -5.97 5.48
C ASN A 203 -11.19 -5.98 5.18
N PRO A 204 -11.64 -5.62 3.96
CA PRO A 204 -13.05 -5.43 3.67
C PRO A 204 -13.85 -6.74 3.64
N ARG A 205 -13.18 -7.90 3.58
CA ARG A 205 -13.84 -9.21 3.71
C ARG A 205 -14.10 -9.60 5.16
N ARG A 206 -13.26 -9.14 6.09
CA ARG A 206 -13.40 -9.43 7.53
C ARG A 206 -14.21 -8.35 8.24
N ASN A 207 -13.94 -7.08 7.94
CA ASN A 207 -14.50 -5.92 8.61
C ASN A 207 -15.01 -4.89 7.57
N PRO A 208 -16.09 -5.22 6.82
CA PRO A 208 -16.59 -4.37 5.74
C PRO A 208 -16.98 -2.97 6.21
N GLN A 209 -17.63 -2.86 7.38
CA GLN A 209 -18.04 -1.57 7.94
C GLN A 209 -16.83 -0.65 8.26
N ALA A 210 -15.76 -1.21 8.85
CA ALA A 210 -14.55 -0.45 9.15
C ALA A 210 -13.85 0.02 7.86
N ALA A 211 -13.79 -0.84 6.85
CA ALA A 211 -13.24 -0.52 5.55
C ALA A 211 -14.04 0.58 4.84
N LEU A 212 -15.37 0.48 4.82
CA LEU A 212 -16.27 1.49 4.25
C LEU A 212 -16.18 2.83 4.97
N LYS A 213 -16.14 2.83 6.30
CA LYS A 213 -15.95 4.05 7.09
C LYS A 213 -14.65 4.74 6.72
N ARG A 214 -13.55 3.99 6.57
CA ARG A 214 -12.26 4.55 6.18
C ARG A 214 -12.24 5.02 4.72
N ARG A 215 -12.81 4.25 3.79
CA ARG A 215 -13.01 4.63 2.39
C ARG A 215 -13.75 5.97 2.29
N ASN A 216 -14.91 6.09 2.95
CA ASN A 216 -15.73 7.30 2.90
C ASN A 216 -15.01 8.50 3.50
N TRP A 217 -14.28 8.29 4.61
CA TRP A 217 -13.42 9.34 5.17
C TRP A 217 -12.37 9.81 4.15
N ILE A 218 -11.73 8.90 3.39
CA ILE A 218 -10.77 9.30 2.34
C ILE A 218 -11.48 10.04 1.20
N LEU A 219 -12.66 9.58 0.78
CA LEU A 219 -13.47 10.26 -0.25
C LEU A 219 -13.79 11.71 0.17
N ASP A 220 -14.20 11.94 1.43
CA ASP A 220 -14.43 13.29 1.95
C ASP A 220 -13.17 14.15 1.88
N ARG A 221 -12.00 13.57 2.15
CA ARG A 221 -10.72 14.28 2.09
C ARG A 221 -10.38 14.72 0.66
N LEU A 222 -10.85 14.01 -0.37
CA LEU A 222 -10.61 14.40 -1.76
C LEU A 222 -11.29 15.72 -2.13
N THR A 223 -12.45 16.02 -1.53
CA THR A 223 -13.11 17.32 -1.70
C THR A 223 -12.22 18.44 -1.18
N PHE A 224 -11.69 18.29 0.04
CA PHE A 224 -10.95 19.37 0.71
C PHE A 224 -9.51 19.57 0.23
N GLU A 225 -8.87 18.52 -0.29
CA GLU A 225 -7.44 18.56 -0.63
C GLU A 225 -7.18 18.57 -2.13
N PHE A 226 -8.16 18.19 -2.96
CA PHE A 226 -8.01 18.05 -4.41
C PHE A 226 -9.23 18.51 -5.21
N ASP A 227 -10.14 19.26 -4.58
CA ASP A 227 -11.31 19.91 -5.20
C ASP A 227 -12.22 18.95 -5.99
N TYR A 228 -12.41 17.72 -5.49
CA TYR A 228 -13.38 16.82 -6.10
C TYR A 228 -14.81 17.35 -5.90
N PRO A 229 -15.65 17.39 -6.95
CA PRO A 229 -17.04 17.82 -6.81
C PRO A 229 -17.79 16.93 -5.81
N SER A 230 -18.55 17.54 -4.90
CA SER A 230 -19.32 16.82 -3.88
C SER A 230 -20.25 15.78 -4.50
N SER A 231 -20.87 16.07 -5.65
CA SER A 231 -21.71 15.11 -6.38
C SER A 231 -20.95 13.84 -6.77
N LYS A 232 -19.70 13.97 -7.24
CA LYS A 232 -18.85 12.83 -7.58
C LYS A 232 -18.48 12.00 -6.35
N ILE A 233 -18.26 12.66 -5.21
CA ILE A 233 -17.98 12.00 -3.94
C ILE A 233 -19.20 11.23 -3.41
N GLU A 234 -20.39 11.81 -3.49
CA GLU A 234 -21.62 11.12 -3.06
C GLU A 234 -21.93 9.91 -3.95
N ILE A 235 -21.73 10.02 -5.28
CA ILE A 235 -21.82 8.87 -6.19
C ILE A 235 -20.83 7.78 -5.77
N ALA A 236 -19.56 8.12 -5.53
CA ALA A 236 -18.56 7.14 -5.12
C ALA A 236 -18.85 6.52 -3.74
N LYS A 237 -19.43 7.27 -2.79
CA LYS A 237 -19.86 6.72 -1.50
C LYS A 237 -21.03 5.75 -1.65
N SER A 238 -21.94 6.02 -2.59
CA SER A 238 -23.09 5.15 -2.87
C SER A 238 -22.70 3.83 -3.55
N GLU A 239 -21.49 3.75 -4.13
CA GLU A 239 -20.99 2.54 -4.77
C GLU A 239 -20.89 1.38 -3.74
N PRO A 240 -21.58 0.25 -3.98
CA PRO A 240 -21.60 -0.87 -3.05
C PRO A 240 -20.22 -1.54 -2.96
N LEU A 241 -19.94 -2.15 -1.81
CA LEU A 241 -18.71 -2.92 -1.61
C LEU A 241 -18.77 -4.26 -2.37
N GLN A 242 -18.47 -4.23 -3.67
CA GLN A 242 -18.42 -5.42 -4.52
C GLN A 242 -17.00 -5.98 -4.54
N LEU A 243 -16.76 -7.02 -3.73
CA LEU A 243 -15.46 -7.71 -3.72
C LEU A 243 -15.52 -8.95 -4.60
N ALA A 244 -14.49 -9.14 -5.40
CA ALA A 244 -14.29 -10.35 -6.15
C ALA A 244 -14.14 -11.57 -5.22
N ASN A 245 -14.72 -12.70 -5.64
CA ASN A 245 -14.53 -13.97 -4.92
C ASN A 245 -13.06 -14.43 -5.05
N PRO A 246 -12.31 -14.58 -3.94
CA PRO A 246 -10.91 -14.99 -3.97
C PRO A 246 -10.74 -16.49 -4.25
N LYS A 247 -11.80 -17.30 -4.13
CA LYS A 247 -11.76 -18.74 -4.38
C LYS A 247 -11.83 -19.04 -5.88
N THR A 248 -10.77 -18.71 -6.62
CA THR A 248 -10.49 -19.40 -7.88
C THR A 248 -9.75 -20.68 -7.55
N LYS A 249 -10.45 -21.83 -7.62
CA LYS A 249 -9.77 -23.14 -7.52
C LYS A 249 -8.68 -23.19 -8.59
N ASN A 250 -7.46 -23.55 -8.20
CA ASN A 250 -6.40 -23.87 -9.16
C ASN A 250 -6.97 -24.94 -10.11
N PRO A 251 -7.08 -24.67 -11.43
CA PRO A 251 -7.63 -25.63 -12.39
C PRO A 251 -6.74 -26.86 -12.53
N ILE A 252 -5.44 -26.76 -12.20
CA ILE A 252 -4.45 -27.82 -12.42
C ILE A 252 -3.65 -28.14 -11.14
N PRO A 253 -4.30 -28.49 -10.02
CA PRO A 253 -3.61 -28.77 -8.77
C PRO A 253 -2.68 -29.99 -8.89
N HIS A 254 -2.98 -30.92 -9.79
CA HIS A 254 -2.20 -32.11 -10.07
C HIS A 254 -0.94 -31.85 -10.93
N LEU A 255 -0.83 -30.66 -11.54
CA LEU A 255 0.31 -30.29 -12.40
C LEU A 255 1.12 -29.09 -11.89
N SER A 256 0.68 -28.43 -10.80
CA SER A 256 1.31 -27.18 -10.34
C SER A 256 2.79 -27.33 -9.99
N ASN A 257 3.23 -28.53 -9.60
CA ASN A 257 4.60 -28.80 -9.19
C ASN A 257 5.48 -29.33 -10.34
N ARG A 258 4.93 -29.48 -11.56
CA ARG A 258 5.65 -30.03 -12.72
C ARG A 258 6.25 -28.97 -13.64
N PHE A 259 5.92 -27.70 -13.42
CA PHE A 259 6.31 -26.60 -14.29
C PHE A 259 7.02 -25.51 -13.51
N SER A 260 8.00 -24.88 -14.16
CA SER A 260 8.69 -23.70 -13.63
C SER A 260 7.84 -22.44 -13.78
N GLU A 261 8.18 -21.40 -13.02
CA GLU A 261 7.58 -20.08 -13.17
C GLU A 261 7.73 -19.52 -14.59
N GLY A 262 6.73 -18.76 -15.05
CA GLY A 262 6.74 -18.10 -16.36
C GLY A 262 6.38 -19.02 -17.54
N ALA A 263 6.17 -20.31 -17.32
CA ALA A 263 5.75 -21.22 -18.38
C ALA A 263 4.32 -20.91 -18.88
N ARG A 264 4.11 -21.07 -20.19
CA ARG A 264 2.79 -21.06 -20.82
C ARG A 264 2.45 -22.48 -21.26
N LEU A 265 1.34 -23.00 -20.78
CA LEU A 265 0.90 -24.37 -21.08
C LEU A 265 -0.08 -24.38 -22.26
N SER A 266 -0.21 -25.53 -22.91
CA SER A 266 -1.26 -25.79 -23.90
C SER A 266 -2.66 -25.99 -23.29
N ILE A 267 -2.74 -26.03 -21.96
CA ILE A 267 -3.98 -26.24 -21.20
C ILE A 267 -4.94 -25.08 -21.42
N ASP A 268 -6.22 -25.42 -21.59
CA ASP A 268 -7.34 -24.47 -21.53
C ASP A 268 -7.91 -24.44 -20.11
N SER A 269 -7.78 -23.30 -19.43
CA SER A 269 -8.18 -23.19 -18.03
C SER A 269 -9.69 -23.26 -17.79
N GLU A 270 -10.51 -22.93 -18.79
CA GLU A 270 -11.96 -23.00 -18.68
C GLU A 270 -12.47 -24.41 -18.91
N LEU A 271 -11.94 -25.08 -19.94
CA LEU A 271 -12.23 -26.49 -20.17
C LEU A 271 -11.85 -27.32 -18.94
N GLN A 272 -10.66 -27.10 -18.38
CA GLN A 272 -10.21 -27.83 -17.18
C GLN A 272 -11.16 -27.62 -15.99
N ARG A 273 -11.63 -26.38 -15.76
CA ARG A 273 -12.59 -26.07 -14.68
C ARG A 273 -13.93 -26.77 -14.90
N LYS A 274 -14.44 -26.79 -16.14
CA LYS A 274 -15.68 -27.49 -16.48
C LYS A 274 -15.54 -28.99 -16.20
N THR A 275 -14.44 -29.61 -16.63
CA THR A 275 -14.15 -31.02 -16.35
C THR A 275 -14.12 -31.32 -14.85
N HIS A 276 -13.45 -30.48 -14.05
CA HIS A 276 -13.42 -30.65 -12.60
C HIS A 276 -14.79 -30.46 -11.93
N ALA A 277 -15.62 -29.57 -12.47
CA ALA A 277 -16.98 -29.37 -11.97
C ALA A 277 -17.85 -30.61 -12.23
N ILE A 278 -17.82 -31.15 -13.45
CA ILE A 278 -18.53 -32.38 -13.81
C ILE A 278 -18.06 -33.56 -12.95
N LEU A 279 -16.75 -33.75 -12.82
CA LEU A 279 -16.19 -34.81 -11.98
C LEU A 279 -16.63 -34.69 -10.52
N GLY A 280 -16.64 -33.47 -9.97
CA GLY A 280 -17.10 -33.23 -8.61
C GLY A 280 -18.58 -33.52 -8.40
N GLU A 281 -19.42 -33.24 -9.40
CA GLU A 281 -20.85 -33.56 -9.37
C GLU A 281 -21.08 -35.06 -9.40
N GLU A 282 -20.43 -35.78 -10.32
CA GLU A 282 -20.59 -37.24 -10.44
C GLU A 282 -20.08 -37.99 -9.22
N LEU A 283 -18.93 -37.58 -8.66
CA LEU A 283 -18.42 -38.18 -7.42
C LEU A 283 -19.32 -37.93 -6.21
N SER A 284 -20.16 -36.89 -6.22
CA SER A 284 -21.11 -36.61 -5.13
C SER A 284 -22.37 -37.48 -5.17
N LYS A 285 -22.60 -38.19 -6.29
CA LYS A 285 -23.71 -39.13 -6.48
C LYS A 285 -23.35 -40.55 -6.03
N LEU A 286 -22.06 -40.82 -5.79
CA LEU A 286 -21.52 -42.08 -5.27
C LEU A 286 -21.49 -42.06 -3.73
#